data_AF-A0A9E0T6A4-F1
#
_entry.id   AF-A0A9E0T6A4-F1
#
_cell.length_a   1.000
_cell.length_b   1.000
_cell.length_c   1.000
_cell.angle_alpha   90.00
_cell.angle_beta   90.00
_cell.angle_gamma   90.00
#
_symmetry.space_group_name_H-M   'P 1'
#
loop_
_entity.id
_entity.type
_entity.pdbx_description
1 polymer ?
#
loop_
_entity_poly.entity_id
_entity_poly.type
_entity_poly.pdbx_seq_one_letter_code
_entity_poly.pdbx_strand_id
1 'polypeptide(L)' 'MADQDTTHCPLCRQPNQCAMAAGQSPAQCWCMTQPVADTVLQQLPPEERGHACICPHCAQPRANTATI' A
#
# COMPACT_ATOMS: atom_id res chain seq x y z
N MET A 1 -21.93 -0.54 -8.82
CA MET A 1 -20.93 -1.50 -8.32
C MET A 1 -19.67 -0.68 -8.12
N ALA A 2 -19.33 -0.33 -6.88
CA ALA A 2 -18.18 0.53 -6.62
C ALA A 2 -16.92 -0.30 -6.88
N ASP A 3 -16.28 0.00 -8.00
CA ASP A 3 -14.97 -0.48 -8.41
C ASP A 3 -13.96 -0.05 -7.33
N GLN A 4 -13.82 -0.88 -6.29
CA GLN A 4 -12.77 -0.71 -5.30
C GLN A 4 -11.45 -0.86 -6.06
N ASP A 5 -10.75 0.25 -6.22
CA ASP A 5 -9.50 0.30 -6.97
C ASP A 5 -8.40 -0.40 -6.18
N THR A 6 -8.30 -1.71 -6.36
CA THR A 6 -7.31 -2.56 -5.71
C THR A 6 -5.92 -2.46 -6.36
N THR A 7 -5.79 -1.67 -7.43
CA THR A 7 -4.56 -1.53 -8.23
C THR A 7 -3.79 -0.25 -7.92
N HIS A 8 -4.45 0.74 -7.32
CA HIS A 8 -3.82 2.00 -6.91
C HIS A 8 -3.64 2.07 -5.40
N CYS A 9 -2.58 2.76 -5.00
CA CYS A 9 -2.25 3.02 -3.61
C CYS A 9 -3.25 4.03 -3.02
N PRO A 10 -3.89 3.74 -1.89
CA PRO A 10 -4.83 4.66 -1.24
C PRO A 10 -4.18 5.99 -0.82
N LEU A 11 -2.88 5.96 -0.50
CA LEU A 11 -2.15 7.13 0.02
C LEU A 11 -1.72 8.13 -1.06
N CYS A 12 -1.37 7.65 -2.25
CA CYS A 12 -0.79 8.50 -3.32
C CYS A 12 -1.45 8.34 -4.69
N ARG A 13 -2.44 7.44 -4.81
CA ARG A 13 -3.17 7.11 -6.05
C ARG A 13 -2.29 6.65 -7.22
N GLN A 14 -1.05 6.28 -6.95
CA GLN A 14 -0.14 5.65 -7.92
C GLN A 14 -0.30 4.12 -7.89
N PRO A 15 0.16 3.37 -8.92
CA PRO A 15 0.11 1.91 -8.90
C PRO A 15 0.70 1.32 -7.62
N ASN A 16 -0.06 0.45 -6.95
CA ASN A 16 0.38 -0.17 -5.69
C ASN A 16 1.35 -1.35 -5.89
N GLN A 17 1.55 -1.78 -7.14
CA GLN A 17 2.40 -2.92 -7.52
C GLN A 17 1.98 -4.24 -6.85
N CYS A 18 0.70 -4.37 -6.51
CA CYS A 18 0.16 -5.60 -5.94
C CYS A 18 0.08 -6.71 -7.00
N ALA A 19 0.85 -7.78 -6.80
CA ALA A 19 0.82 -8.94 -7.69
C ALA A 19 -0.58 -9.59 -7.73
N MET A 20 -1.28 -9.68 -6.58
CA MET A 20 -2.63 -10.26 -6.54
C MET A 20 -3.65 -9.45 -7.34
N ALA A 21 -3.60 -8.12 -7.25
CA ALA A 21 -4.47 -7.23 -8.04
C ALA A 21 -4.16 -7.31 -9.54
N ALA A 22 -2.92 -7.64 -9.90
CA ALA A 22 -2.50 -7.92 -11.27
C ALA A 22 -2.80 -9.37 -11.74
N GLY A 23 -3.49 -10.19 -10.93
CA GLY A 23 -3.79 -11.59 -11.24
C GLY A 23 -2.58 -12.54 -11.15
N GLN A 24 -1.52 -12.12 -10.47
CA GLN A 24 -0.29 -12.87 -10.27
C GLN A 24 -0.23 -13.49 -8.87
N SER A 25 0.76 -14.35 -8.65
CA SER A 25 0.91 -15.04 -7.37
C SER A 25 1.30 -14.07 -6.24
N PRO A 26 0.75 -14.22 -5.01
CA PRO A 26 1.11 -13.37 -3.87
C PRO A 26 2.62 -13.36 -3.59
N ALA A 27 3.31 -14.48 -3.86
CA ALA A 27 4.76 -14.62 -3.72
C ALA A 27 5.57 -13.64 -4.60
N GLN A 28 4.96 -13.07 -5.65
CA GLN A 28 5.57 -12.06 -6.52
C GLN A 28 5.28 -10.62 -6.05
N CYS A 29 4.46 -10.44 -5.01
CA CYS A 29 4.13 -9.12 -4.50
C CYS A 29 5.34 -8.54 -3.75
N TRP A 30 5.65 -7.27 -4.01
CA TRP A 30 6.76 -6.58 -3.34
C TRP A 30 6.64 -6.61 -1.82
N CYS A 31 5.42 -6.60 -1.27
CA CYS A 31 5.19 -6.59 0.18
C CYS A 31 5.56 -7.93 0.85
N MET A 32 5.71 -9.01 0.08
CA MET A 32 6.18 -10.30 0.59
C MET A 32 7.71 -10.34 0.69
N THR A 33 8.42 -9.47 -0.02
CA THR A 33 9.89 -9.40 -0.02
C THR A 33 10.43 -8.24 0.80
N GLN A 34 9.62 -7.20 1.04
CA GLN A 34 9.99 -6.02 1.81
C GLN A 34 9.14 -5.87 3.07
N PRO A 35 9.76 -5.69 4.25
CA PRO A 35 9.01 -5.46 5.48
C PRO A 35 8.26 -4.12 5.43
N VAL A 36 6.98 -4.15 5.76
CA VAL A 36 6.12 -2.96 5.88
C VAL A 36 5.93 -2.64 7.36
N ALA A 37 6.23 -1.40 7.75
CA ALA A 37 6.05 -0.97 9.14
C ALA A 37 4.56 -0.85 9.50
N ASP A 38 4.16 -1.36 10.66
CA ASP A 38 2.78 -1.28 11.15
C ASP A 38 2.31 0.19 11.28
N THR A 39 3.23 1.08 11.66
CA THR A 39 2.98 2.53 11.75
C THR A 39 2.57 3.16 10.42
N VAL A 40 2.95 2.58 9.29
CA VAL A 40 2.50 3.02 7.96
C VAL A 40 1.08 2.50 7.68
N LEU A 41 0.80 1.25 8.04
CA LEU A 41 -0.54 0.65 7.89
C LEU A 41 -1.57 1.36 8.77
N GLN A 42 -1.18 1.83 9.95
CA GLN A 42 -2.03 2.62 10.84
C GLN A 42 -2.42 3.98 10.27
N GLN A 43 -1.60 4.56 9.37
CA GLN A 43 -1.92 5.82 8.68
C GLN A 43 -3.02 5.65 7.61
N LEU A 44 -3.33 4.41 7.21
CA LEU A 44 -4.41 4.16 6.26
C LEU A 44 -5.76 4.48 6.88
N PRO A 45 -6.69 5.09 6.12
CA PRO A 45 -8.09 5.20 6.51
C PRO A 45 -8.64 3.80 6.85
N PRO A 46 -9.43 3.66 7.93
CA PRO A 46 -9.94 2.35 8.37
C PRO A 46 -10.77 1.65 7.29
N GLU A 47 -11.43 2.42 6.43
CA GLU A 47 -12.20 1.92 5.28
C GLU A 47 -11.33 1.34 4.16
N GLU A 48 -10.07 1.75 4.03
CA GLU A 48 -9.15 1.25 2.99
C GLU A 48 -8.25 0.12 3.48
N ARG A 49 -8.17 -0.08 4.82
CA ARG A 49 -7.41 -1.20 5.41
C ARG A 49 -8.03 -2.53 4.98
N GLY A 50 -7.17 -3.44 4.51
CA GLY A 50 -7.58 -4.76 4.04
C GLY A 50 -8.27 -4.79 2.68
N HIS A 51 -8.49 -3.63 2.04
CA HIS A 51 -9.15 -3.54 0.72
C HIS A 51 -8.15 -3.35 -0.42
N ALA A 52 -7.15 -2.47 -0.23
CA ALA A 52 -6.10 -2.22 -1.24
C ALA A 52 -4.70 -2.24 -0.61
N CYS A 53 -3.70 -2.69 -1.37
CA CYS A 53 -2.30 -2.60 -0.94
C CYS A 53 -1.78 -1.16 -1.11
N ILE A 54 -0.85 -0.75 -0.25
CA ILE A 54 -0.03 0.45 -0.47
C ILE A 54 1.05 0.19 -1.53
N CYS A 55 1.69 1.23 -2.06
CA CYS A 55 2.86 1.09 -2.93
C CYS A 55 4.17 1.02 -2.11
N PRO A 56 5.27 0.47 -2.67
CA PRO A 56 6.57 0.41 -1.98
C PRO A 56 7.07 1.77 -1.52
N HIS A 57 6.78 2.83 -2.29
CA HIS A 57 7.16 4.19 -1.94
C HIS A 57 6.48 4.66 -0.65
N CYS A 58 5.17 4.42 -0.54
CA CYS A 58 4.39 4.79 0.65
C CYS A 58 4.61 3.83 1.82
N ALA A 59 5.07 2.60 1.57
CA ALA A 59 5.43 1.62 2.58
C ALA A 59 6.68 1.99 3.37
N GLN A 60 7.53 2.87 2.82
CA GLN A 60 8.69 3.38 3.53
C GLN A 60 8.26 4.29 4.68
N PRO A 61 8.91 4.20 5.85
CA PRO A 61 8.68 5.14 6.92
C PRO A 61 9.02 6.53 6.40
N ARG A 62 8.00 7.39 6.24
CA ARG A 62 8.26 8.80 6.00
C ARG A 62 8.90 9.32 7.28
N ALA A 63 10.19 9.62 7.22
CA ALA A 63 10.82 10.48 8.21
C ALA A 63 10.03 11.78 8.13
N ASN A 64 9.08 11.95 9.05
CA ASN A 64 8.30 13.16 9.19
C ASN A 64 9.31 14.23 9.61
N THR A 65 10.02 14.80 8.64
CA THR A 65 10.82 16.01 8.82
C THR A 65 9.79 17.13 8.83
N ALA A 66 8.99 17.16 9.90
CA ALA A 66 8.44 18.39 10.40
C ALA A 66 9.66 19.22 10.81
N THR A 67 10.24 19.92 9.84
CA THR A 67 11.15 21.02 10.12
C THR A 67 10.35 22.02 10.96
N ILE A 68 10.84 22.16 12.18
CA ILE A 68 10.51 23.16 13.20
C ILE A 68 10.25 24.56 12.67
#